data_AF-A0A7J5BTN6-F1
#
_entry.id   AF-A0A7J5BTN6-F1
#
_cell.length_a   1.000
_cell.length_b   1.000
_cell.length_c   1.000
_cell.angle_alpha   90.00
_cell.angle_beta   90.00
_cell.angle_gamma   90.00
#
_symmetry.space_group_name_H-M   'P 1'
#
loop_
_entity.id
_entity.type
_entity.pdbx_description
1 polymer ?
#
loop_
_entity_poly.entity_id
_entity_poly.type
_entity_poly.pdbx_seq_one_letter_code
_entity_poly.pdbx_strand_id
1 'polypeptide(L)'
;MIHHTRTSKAIVDYRRLSEVKSLSASAARLIEARKCIYPKLRIPPRGKGGGLERDFVEWADQTGQIEAYCKIDEHKHEWLQRPYLKDTGYPARYSPDFLARTASDVYVVETKAQSSLSDENVQRKKRAALAWVERINALPLEQRGEKDWHYALVGEELFRRYRDQSGNLVALLEFASLHSVADQTRTLF
;
A
#
# COMPACT_ATOMS: atom_id res chain seq x y z
N MET A 1 -39.43 7.48 16.33
CA MET A 1 -39.05 6.80 15.08
C MET A 1 -37.93 5.84 15.42
N ILE A 2 -38.12 4.53 15.26
CA ILE A 2 -37.17 3.50 15.71
C ILE A 2 -36.29 3.11 14.52
N HIS A 3 -34.99 3.31 14.62
CA HIS A 3 -34.02 2.79 13.65
C HIS A 3 -33.78 1.32 13.94
N HIS A 4 -34.23 0.44 13.04
CA HIS A 4 -33.82 -0.96 13.05
C HIS A 4 -32.62 -1.10 12.11
N THR A 5 -31.41 -1.00 12.65
CA THR A 5 -30.19 -1.35 11.89
C THR A 5 -29.95 -2.83 12.11
N ARG A 6 -30.20 -3.67 11.10
CA ARG A 6 -29.73 -5.06 11.10
C ARG A 6 -28.25 -5.04 10.71
N THR A 7 -27.37 -5.22 11.68
CA THR A 7 -25.95 -5.46 11.41
C THR A 7 -25.82 -6.89 10.88
N SER A 8 -25.72 -7.05 9.56
CA SER A 8 -25.30 -8.35 9.00
C SER A 8 -23.80 -8.53 9.25
N LYS A 9 -23.39 -9.77 9.55
CA LYS A 9 -21.98 -10.12 9.66
C LYS A 9 -21.30 -9.83 8.31
N ALA A 10 -20.14 -9.18 8.33
CA ALA A 10 -19.37 -8.92 7.11
C ALA A 10 -19.03 -10.26 6.43
N ILE A 11 -19.20 -10.31 5.11
CA ILE A 11 -18.72 -11.43 4.29
C ILE A 11 -17.27 -11.13 3.92
N VAL A 12 -16.35 -11.98 4.37
CA VAL A 12 -14.92 -11.86 4.07
C VAL A 12 -14.56 -12.85 2.97
N ASP A 13 -14.10 -12.33 1.84
CA ASP A 13 -13.56 -13.10 0.72
C ASP A 13 -12.03 -13.00 0.71
N TYR A 14 -11.36 -14.15 0.70
CA TYR A 14 -9.90 -14.23 0.74
C TYR A 14 -9.34 -14.47 -0.66
N ARG A 15 -8.59 -13.48 -1.15
CA ARG A 15 -7.97 -13.51 -2.49
C ARG A 15 -6.45 -13.55 -2.38
N ARG A 16 -5.81 -14.37 -3.22
CA ARG A 16 -4.35 -14.52 -3.25
C ARG A 16 -3.74 -13.70 -4.38
N LEU A 17 -2.61 -13.05 -4.13
CA LEU A 17 -1.84 -12.39 -5.20
C LEU A 17 -1.50 -13.36 -6.34
N SER A 18 -1.18 -14.62 -6.02
CA SER A 18 -0.87 -15.70 -6.96
C SER A 18 -2.03 -16.15 -7.87
N GLU A 19 -3.22 -15.57 -7.73
CA GLU A 19 -4.29 -15.74 -8.71
C GLU A 19 -3.91 -15.13 -10.06
N VAL A 20 -3.12 -14.04 -10.07
CA VAL A 20 -2.43 -13.58 -11.27
C VAL A 20 -1.24 -14.51 -11.52
N LYS A 21 -1.29 -15.28 -12.61
CA LYS A 21 -0.25 -16.29 -12.91
C LYS A 21 1.06 -15.71 -13.42
N SER A 22 1.01 -14.58 -14.11
CA SER A 22 2.21 -13.94 -14.65
C SER A 22 2.03 -12.44 -14.86
N LEU A 23 3.14 -11.73 -14.68
CA LEU A 23 3.29 -10.31 -15.00
C LEU A 23 4.33 -10.19 -16.09
N SER A 24 3.93 -9.72 -17.27
CA SER A 24 4.82 -9.60 -18.42
C SER A 24 5.37 -8.17 -18.52
N ALA A 25 6.68 -8.07 -18.79
CA ALA A 25 7.35 -6.81 -19.09
C ALA A 25 8.59 -7.05 -19.95
N SER A 26 9.12 -5.99 -20.57
CA SER A 26 10.44 -6.07 -21.20
C SER A 26 11.53 -6.32 -20.15
N ALA A 27 12.60 -7.01 -20.54
CA ALA A 27 13.70 -7.36 -19.63
C ALA A 27 14.30 -6.14 -18.91
N ALA A 28 14.40 -4.99 -19.59
CA ALA A 28 14.90 -3.74 -19.01
C ALA A 28 14.05 -3.17 -17.85
N ARG A 29 12.83 -3.68 -17.66
CA ARG A 29 11.89 -3.27 -16.61
C ARG A 29 11.72 -4.32 -15.53
N LEU A 30 12.48 -5.42 -15.58
CA LEU A 30 12.39 -6.48 -14.59
C LEU A 30 13.55 -6.36 -13.60
N ILE A 31 13.23 -6.46 -12.32
CA ILE A 31 14.22 -6.64 -11.25
C ILE A 31 13.88 -7.88 -10.44
N GLU A 32 14.92 -8.54 -9.92
CA GLU A 32 14.77 -9.67 -9.00
C GLU A 32 14.05 -9.23 -7.72
N ALA A 33 13.23 -10.11 -7.18
CA ALA A 33 12.50 -9.91 -5.93
C ALA A 33 12.48 -11.23 -5.16
N ARG A 34 13.34 -11.38 -4.15
CA ARG A 34 13.54 -12.65 -3.44
C ARG A 34 12.42 -12.98 -2.47
N LYS A 35 11.78 -11.95 -1.89
CA LYS A 35 10.69 -12.12 -0.92
C LYS A 35 9.31 -11.88 -1.53
N CYS A 36 9.20 -12.02 -2.86
CA CYS A 36 7.96 -11.83 -3.60
C CYS A 36 7.47 -13.16 -4.18
N ILE A 37 6.15 -13.28 -4.34
CA ILE A 37 5.54 -14.42 -5.05
C ILE A 37 5.91 -14.44 -6.54
N TYR A 38 6.25 -13.28 -7.10
CA TYR A 38 6.82 -13.13 -8.44
C TYR A 38 8.33 -12.97 -8.31
N PRO A 39 9.14 -13.89 -8.88
CA PRO A 39 10.60 -13.80 -8.81
C PRO A 39 11.16 -12.51 -9.42
N LYS A 40 10.41 -11.91 -10.35
CA LYS A 40 10.74 -10.63 -11.00
C LYS A 40 9.55 -9.68 -10.94
N LEU A 41 9.82 -8.42 -10.61
CA LEU A 41 8.82 -7.35 -10.58
C LEU A 41 9.03 -6.34 -11.71
N ARG A 42 7.92 -5.86 -12.28
CA ARG A 42 7.92 -4.78 -13.28
C ARG A 42 8.09 -3.43 -12.61
N ILE A 43 9.29 -2.86 -12.75
CA ILE A 43 9.64 -1.52 -12.24
C ILE A 43 10.14 -0.66 -13.41
N PRO A 44 9.64 0.57 -13.57
CA PRO A 44 10.17 1.48 -14.58
C PRO A 44 11.70 1.69 -14.42
N PRO A 45 12.43 2.02 -15.49
CA PRO A 45 13.84 2.34 -15.38
C PRO A 45 14.10 3.54 -14.46
N ARG A 46 15.29 3.62 -13.87
CA ARG A 46 15.72 4.80 -13.10
C ARG A 46 15.63 6.06 -14.00
N GLY A 47 15.24 7.19 -13.41
CA GLY A 47 15.02 8.44 -14.14
C GLY A 47 13.71 8.52 -14.96
N LYS A 48 12.87 7.47 -14.93
CA LYS A 48 11.54 7.43 -15.57
C LYS A 48 10.43 7.16 -14.54
N GLY A 49 10.55 7.72 -13.33
CA GLY A 49 9.58 7.57 -12.25
C GLY A 49 9.68 6.27 -11.43
N GLY A 50 10.51 5.30 -11.84
CA GLY A 50 10.66 4.01 -11.12
C GLY A 50 11.79 3.97 -10.09
N GLY A 51 12.40 5.12 -9.75
CA GLY A 51 13.55 5.17 -8.83
C GLY A 51 13.18 4.72 -7.42
N LEU A 52 12.19 5.36 -6.81
CA LEU A 52 11.75 5.07 -5.45
C LEU A 52 11.17 3.65 -5.32
N GLU A 53 10.35 3.22 -6.29
CA GLU A 53 9.81 1.85 -6.32
C GLU A 53 10.93 0.80 -6.37
N ARG A 54 11.98 1.04 -7.18
CA ARG A 54 13.13 0.15 -7.27
C ARG A 54 13.90 0.08 -5.95
N ASP A 55 14.18 1.25 -5.38
CA ASP A 55 14.89 1.34 -4.11
C ASP A 55 14.09 0.66 -2.99
N PHE A 56 12.76 0.74 -3.00
CA PHE A 56 11.88 0.02 -2.07
C PHE A 56 12.04 -1.50 -2.20
N VAL A 57 11.98 -2.03 -3.42
CA VAL A 57 12.14 -3.48 -3.68
C VAL A 57 13.51 -3.95 -3.19
N GLU A 58 14.57 -3.24 -3.58
CA GLU A 58 15.96 -3.59 -3.21
C GLU A 58 16.14 -3.59 -1.68
N TRP A 59 15.55 -2.62 -0.97
CA TRP A 59 15.67 -2.52 0.49
C TRP A 59 14.79 -3.52 1.25
N ALA A 60 13.58 -3.81 0.75
CA ALA A 60 12.70 -4.82 1.32
C ALA A 60 13.35 -6.22 1.28
N ASP A 61 14.04 -6.53 0.19
CA ASP A 61 14.79 -7.77 0.03
C ASP A 61 15.98 -7.90 1.01
N GLN A 62 16.51 -6.78 1.49
CA GLN A 62 17.61 -6.72 2.46
C GLN A 62 17.12 -6.62 3.92
N THR A 63 15.91 -6.13 4.15
CA THR A 63 15.38 -5.90 5.50
C THR A 63 14.86 -7.19 6.11
N GLY A 64 15.55 -7.74 7.13
CA GLY A 64 15.22 -9.04 7.74
C GLY A 64 13.79 -9.20 8.24
N GLN A 65 13.19 -8.14 8.79
CA GLN A 65 11.82 -8.15 9.32
C GLN A 65 10.71 -8.16 8.26
N ILE A 66 11.03 -7.81 7.01
CA ILE A 66 10.10 -8.01 5.90
C ILE A 66 10.15 -9.49 5.51
N GLU A 67 9.05 -10.20 5.73
CA GLU A 67 8.90 -11.63 5.38
C GLU A 67 8.43 -11.82 3.95
N ALA A 68 7.59 -10.91 3.46
CA ALA A 68 7.12 -10.92 2.08
C ALA A 68 6.75 -9.51 1.62
N TYR A 69 6.86 -9.25 0.32
CA TYR A 69 6.28 -8.06 -0.31
C TYR A 69 5.86 -8.37 -1.74
N CYS A 70 5.05 -7.50 -2.33
CA CYS A 70 4.70 -7.57 -3.74
C CYS A 70 4.39 -6.18 -4.27
N LYS A 71 4.93 -5.86 -5.45
CA LYS A 71 4.40 -4.73 -6.22
C LYS A 71 3.04 -5.11 -6.80
N ILE A 72 2.07 -4.24 -6.66
CA ILE A 72 0.73 -4.46 -7.17
C ILE A 72 0.66 -3.96 -8.62
N ASP A 73 0.31 -4.86 -9.52
CA ASP A 73 -0.13 -4.48 -10.86
C ASP A 73 -1.58 -3.97 -10.81
N GLU A 74 -1.77 -2.69 -11.10
CA GLU A 74 -3.06 -2.01 -11.01
C GLU A 74 -4.13 -2.60 -11.93
N HIS A 75 -3.78 -3.30 -13.01
CA HIS A 75 -4.75 -3.86 -13.94
C HIS A 75 -5.05 -5.34 -13.66
N LYS A 76 -4.09 -6.08 -13.10
CA LYS A 76 -4.26 -7.52 -12.87
C LYS A 76 -4.72 -7.87 -11.45
N HIS A 77 -4.42 -7.04 -10.45
CA HIS A 77 -4.87 -7.27 -9.07
C HIS A 77 -6.11 -6.44 -8.74
N GLU A 78 -7.14 -6.57 -9.55
CA GLU A 78 -8.36 -5.74 -9.54
C GLU A 78 -9.05 -5.72 -8.16
N TRP A 79 -8.98 -6.82 -7.42
CA TRP A 79 -9.60 -6.95 -6.09
C TRP A 79 -8.92 -6.09 -5.02
N LEU A 80 -7.72 -5.56 -5.27
CA LEU A 80 -7.05 -4.59 -4.38
C LEU A 80 -7.47 -3.15 -4.67
N GLN A 81 -8.17 -2.90 -5.78
CA GLN A 81 -8.55 -1.55 -6.17
C GLN A 81 -9.67 -0.98 -5.32
N ARG A 82 -9.56 0.27 -4.86
CA ARG A 82 -10.62 0.94 -4.08
C ARG A 82 -11.29 2.04 -4.89
N PRO A 83 -12.63 2.04 -5.00
CA PRO A 83 -13.32 3.14 -5.67
C PRO A 83 -13.14 4.42 -4.86
N TYR A 84 -12.94 5.53 -5.57
CA TYR A 84 -12.96 6.88 -4.99
C TYR A 84 -13.46 7.87 -6.04
N LEU A 85 -13.88 9.05 -5.57
CA LEU A 85 -14.24 10.17 -6.44
C LEU A 85 -13.04 11.11 -6.54
N LYS A 86 -12.64 11.42 -7.77
CA LYS A 86 -11.66 12.47 -8.06
C LYS A 86 -12.18 13.84 -7.60
N ASP A 87 -11.29 14.81 -7.53
CA ASP A 87 -11.60 16.24 -7.37
C ASP A 87 -12.65 16.75 -8.39
N THR A 88 -12.51 16.30 -9.63
CA THR A 88 -13.43 16.55 -10.75
C THR A 88 -14.81 15.88 -10.62
N GLY A 89 -15.03 15.05 -9.59
CA GLY A 89 -16.29 14.31 -9.40
C GLY A 89 -16.41 13.01 -10.22
N TYR A 90 -15.47 12.72 -11.12
CA TYR A 90 -15.48 11.46 -11.87
C TYR A 90 -15.06 10.26 -11.00
N PRO A 91 -15.67 9.08 -11.21
CA PRO A 91 -15.27 7.87 -10.53
C PRO A 91 -13.88 7.43 -10.98
N ALA A 92 -13.12 6.90 -10.03
CA ALA A 92 -11.78 6.37 -10.27
C ALA A 92 -11.49 5.19 -9.33
N ARG A 93 -10.37 4.51 -9.60
CA ARG A 93 -9.91 3.38 -8.81
C ARG A 93 -8.51 3.65 -8.29
N TYR A 94 -8.37 3.59 -6.97
CA TYR A 94 -7.10 3.60 -6.26
C TYR A 94 -6.51 2.20 -6.33
N SER A 95 -5.21 2.07 -6.60
CA SER A 95 -4.43 0.84 -6.40
C SER A 95 -3.18 1.23 -5.61
N PRO A 96 -2.80 0.48 -4.56
CA PRO A 96 -1.53 0.70 -3.88
C PRO A 96 -0.36 0.33 -4.79
N ASP A 97 0.83 0.85 -4.47
CA ASP A 97 2.05 0.45 -5.18
C ASP A 97 2.55 -0.90 -4.67
N PHE A 98 2.59 -1.11 -3.35
CA PHE A 98 3.06 -2.35 -2.74
C PHE A 98 2.16 -2.83 -1.60
N LEU A 99 2.20 -4.15 -1.38
CA LEU A 99 1.93 -4.74 -0.08
C LEU A 99 3.25 -5.25 0.50
N ALA A 100 3.50 -4.98 1.79
CA ALA A 100 4.65 -5.53 2.51
C ALA A 100 4.18 -6.13 3.83
N ARG A 101 4.77 -7.27 4.23
CA ARG A 101 4.32 -8.06 5.38
C ARG A 101 5.49 -8.37 6.32
N THR A 102 5.26 -8.16 7.60
CA THR A 102 6.16 -8.56 8.71
C THR A 102 5.56 -9.75 9.47
N ALA A 103 6.18 -10.12 10.59
CA ALA A 103 5.66 -11.13 11.51
C ALA A 103 4.32 -10.75 12.17
N SER A 104 4.00 -9.46 12.30
CA SER A 104 2.78 -8.97 12.97
C SER A 104 1.92 -8.07 12.10
N ASP A 105 2.45 -7.53 11.00
CA ASP A 105 1.83 -6.43 10.27
C ASP A 105 1.75 -6.66 8.77
N VAL A 106 0.78 -5.99 8.13
CA VAL A 106 0.69 -5.80 6.68
C VAL A 106 0.61 -4.31 6.38
N TYR A 107 1.55 -3.81 5.58
CA TYR A 107 1.59 -2.43 5.12
C TYR A 107 1.05 -2.35 3.68
N VAL A 108 0.01 -1.54 3.50
CA VAL A 108 -0.44 -1.01 2.22
C VAL A 108 0.40 0.23 1.92
N VAL A 109 1.35 0.09 1.00
CA VAL A 109 2.37 1.13 0.77
C VAL A 109 2.06 1.89 -0.50
N GLU A 110 2.05 3.22 -0.39
CA GLU A 110 2.02 4.15 -1.50
C GLU A 110 3.34 4.91 -1.55
N THR A 111 4.03 4.87 -2.69
CA THR A 111 5.27 5.61 -2.92
C THR A 111 4.97 6.87 -3.72
N LYS A 112 5.57 8.00 -3.32
CA LYS A 112 5.39 9.28 -4.03
C LYS A 112 6.68 10.08 -4.13
N ALA A 113 6.80 10.79 -5.25
CA ALA A 113 7.68 11.94 -5.33
C ALA A 113 7.20 13.00 -4.32
N GLN A 114 8.15 13.67 -3.67
CA GLN A 114 7.86 14.64 -2.61
C GLN A 114 6.92 15.77 -3.10
N SER A 115 7.08 16.20 -4.35
CA SER A 115 6.30 17.28 -4.98
C SER A 115 4.83 16.95 -5.22
N SER A 116 4.39 15.70 -5.01
CA SER A 116 3.01 15.26 -5.30
C SER A 116 2.17 15.00 -4.05
N LEU A 117 2.70 15.18 -2.84
CA LEU A 117 2.00 14.81 -1.60
C LEU A 117 0.79 15.70 -1.26
N SER A 118 0.78 16.96 -1.73
CA SER A 118 -0.29 17.95 -1.46
C SER A 118 -1.42 17.96 -2.49
N ASP A 119 -1.36 17.13 -3.53
CA ASP A 119 -2.38 17.04 -4.57
C ASP A 119 -3.72 16.56 -3.96
N GLU A 120 -4.82 17.28 -4.23
CA GLU A 120 -6.17 16.93 -3.73
C GLU A 120 -6.59 15.49 -4.10
N ASN A 121 -6.18 15.04 -5.28
CA ASN A 121 -6.44 13.69 -5.75
C ASN A 121 -5.63 12.65 -4.94
N VAL A 122 -4.43 13.02 -4.47
CA VAL A 122 -3.64 12.18 -3.55
C VAL A 122 -4.33 12.07 -2.19
N GLN A 123 -4.90 13.15 -1.66
CA GLN A 123 -5.68 13.09 -0.43
C GLN A 123 -6.93 12.19 -0.56
N ARG A 124 -7.59 12.23 -1.72
CA ARG A 124 -8.76 11.37 -2.02
C ARG A 124 -8.39 9.89 -2.09
N LYS A 125 -7.28 9.54 -2.77
CA LYS A 125 -6.73 8.17 -2.78
C LYS A 125 -6.38 7.68 -1.39
N LYS A 126 -5.67 8.52 -0.61
CA LYS A 126 -5.31 8.24 0.77
C LYS A 126 -6.52 7.94 1.65
N ARG A 127 -7.60 8.73 1.54
CA ARG A 127 -8.85 8.44 2.28
C ARG A 127 -9.45 7.08 1.92
N ALA A 128 -9.43 6.71 0.63
CA ALA A 128 -9.92 5.40 0.20
C ALA A 128 -9.07 4.24 0.75
N ALA A 129 -7.74 4.43 0.81
CA ALA A 129 -6.81 3.46 1.38
C ALA A 129 -6.97 3.32 2.90
N LEU A 130 -7.04 4.44 3.64
CA LEU A 130 -7.26 4.44 5.08
C LEU A 130 -8.57 3.77 5.46
N ALA A 131 -9.67 4.15 4.81
CA ALA A 131 -10.97 3.53 5.06
C ALA A 131 -10.97 2.03 4.76
N TRP A 132 -10.12 1.57 3.83
CA TRP A 132 -9.96 0.15 3.55
C TRP A 132 -9.20 -0.58 4.66
N VAL A 133 -8.07 -0.02 5.11
CA VAL A 133 -7.29 -0.56 6.24
C VAL A 133 -8.11 -0.59 7.53
N GLU A 134 -8.81 0.50 7.86
CA GLU A 134 -9.71 0.56 9.02
C GLU A 134 -10.78 -0.54 8.98
N ARG A 135 -11.37 -0.79 7.81
CA ARG A 135 -12.35 -1.86 7.62
C ARG A 135 -11.76 -3.25 7.80
N ILE A 136 -10.51 -3.48 7.38
CA ILE A 136 -9.83 -4.76 7.64
C ILE A 136 -9.57 -4.92 9.13
N ASN A 137 -9.05 -3.88 9.80
CA ASN A 137 -8.73 -3.94 11.24
C ASN A 137 -9.97 -4.03 12.13
N ALA A 138 -11.15 -3.65 11.64
CA ALA A 138 -12.43 -3.87 12.32
C ALA A 138 -12.91 -5.34 12.28
N LEU A 139 -12.29 -6.19 11.45
CA LEU A 139 -12.57 -7.63 11.44
C LEU A 139 -11.91 -8.32 12.66
N PRO A 140 -12.46 -9.46 13.11
CA PRO A 140 -11.76 -10.35 14.05
C PRO A 140 -10.35 -10.68 13.57
N LEU A 141 -9.42 -10.88 14.51
CA LEU A 141 -7.98 -11.06 14.22
C LEU A 141 -7.73 -12.24 13.25
N GLU A 142 -8.43 -13.34 13.47
CA GLU A 142 -8.41 -14.55 12.64
C GLU A 142 -8.91 -14.31 11.20
N GLN A 143 -9.71 -13.25 10.97
CA GLN A 143 -10.23 -12.92 9.64
C GLN A 143 -9.34 -11.96 8.84
N ARG A 144 -8.32 -11.40 9.47
CA ARG A 144 -7.34 -10.49 8.84
C ARG A 144 -5.94 -11.09 8.74
N GLY A 145 -5.87 -12.41 8.83
CA GLY A 145 -4.63 -13.18 8.75
C GLY A 145 -3.74 -13.03 9.98
N GLU A 146 -4.33 -12.68 11.12
CA GLU A 146 -3.62 -12.43 12.39
C GLU A 146 -2.57 -11.31 12.27
N LYS A 147 -2.86 -10.30 11.45
CA LYS A 147 -1.98 -9.13 11.22
C LYS A 147 -2.72 -7.83 11.43
N ASP A 148 -2.05 -6.85 11.99
CA ASP A 148 -2.47 -5.45 11.94
C ASP A 148 -2.16 -4.85 10.56
N TRP A 149 -3.16 -4.21 9.96
CA TRP A 149 -3.01 -3.59 8.65
C TRP A 149 -2.74 -2.10 8.82
N HIS A 150 -1.82 -1.56 8.02
CA HIS A 150 -1.43 -0.15 8.06
C HIS A 150 -1.43 0.44 6.65
N TYR A 151 -1.74 1.72 6.52
CA TYR A 151 -1.52 2.46 5.29
C TYR A 151 -0.31 3.39 5.46
N ALA A 152 0.75 3.15 4.68
CA ALA A 152 1.99 3.92 4.73
C ALA A 152 2.15 4.75 3.45
N LEU A 153 2.22 6.08 3.60
CA LEU A 153 2.49 7.00 2.50
C LEU A 153 3.96 7.44 2.54
N VAL A 154 4.77 6.88 1.65
CA VAL A 154 6.23 7.02 1.66
C VAL A 154 6.67 8.03 0.61
N GLY A 155 7.08 9.21 1.07
CA GLY A 155 7.72 10.24 0.25
C GLY A 155 9.20 9.94 -0.01
N GLU A 156 9.69 10.32 -1.20
CA GLU A 156 11.08 10.08 -1.62
C GLU A 156 12.13 10.65 -0.65
N GLU A 157 11.92 11.87 -0.13
CA GLU A 157 12.86 12.51 0.80
C GLU A 157 12.96 11.75 2.12
N LEU A 158 11.79 11.40 2.68
CA LEU A 158 11.69 10.61 3.91
C LEU A 158 12.34 9.24 3.75
N PHE A 159 12.10 8.58 2.61
CA PHE A 159 12.69 7.29 2.29
C PHE A 159 14.22 7.37 2.26
N ARG A 160 14.79 8.34 1.54
CA ARG A 160 16.24 8.53 1.45
C ARG A 160 16.86 8.80 2.82
N ARG A 161 16.24 9.70 3.59
CA ARG A 161 16.70 10.03 4.95
C ARG A 161 16.79 8.79 5.84
N TYR A 162 15.75 7.96 5.88
CA TYR A 162 15.78 6.73 6.67
C TYR A 162 16.81 5.73 6.15
N ARG A 163 16.98 5.61 4.82
CA ARG A 163 17.94 4.69 4.23
C ARG A 163 19.38 5.07 4.56
N ASP A 164 19.71 6.35 4.45
CA ASP A 164 21.08 6.85 4.61
C ASP A 164 21.52 6.87 6.09
N GLN A 165 20.58 6.97 7.02
CA GLN A 165 20.85 6.96 8.47
C GLN A 165 20.97 5.55 9.07
N SER A 166 21.26 4.52 8.24
CA SER A 166 21.24 3.10 8.64
C SER A 166 19.90 2.67 9.25
N GLY A 167 18.81 3.32 8.84
CA GLY A 167 17.47 3.01 9.31
C GLY A 167 17.00 1.65 8.82
N ASN A 168 15.80 1.30 9.26
CA ASN A 168 15.14 0.06 8.94
C ASN A 168 13.88 0.36 8.13
N LEU A 169 13.63 -0.39 7.05
CA LEU A 169 12.43 -0.20 6.23
C LEU A 169 11.15 -0.35 7.07
N VAL A 170 11.12 -1.25 8.05
CA VAL A 170 9.95 -1.39 8.94
C VAL A 170 9.74 -0.12 9.76
N ALA A 171 10.80 0.45 10.35
CA ALA A 171 10.69 1.71 11.10
C ALA A 171 10.23 2.88 10.21
N LEU A 172 10.67 2.92 8.95
CA LEU A 172 10.16 3.88 7.97
C LEU A 172 8.66 3.67 7.73
N LEU A 173 8.21 2.42 7.55
CA LEU A 173 6.81 2.09 7.29
C LEU A 173 5.93 2.42 8.50
N GLU A 174 6.38 2.12 9.72
CA GLU A 174 5.72 2.50 10.96
C GLU A 174 5.59 4.03 11.08
N PHE A 175 6.69 4.75 10.86
CA PHE A 175 6.68 6.21 10.92
C PHE A 175 5.78 6.85 9.84
N ALA A 176 5.77 6.27 8.64
CA ALA A 176 4.95 6.73 7.52
C ALA A 176 3.48 6.28 7.61
N SER A 177 3.14 5.43 8.58
CA SER A 177 1.79 4.91 8.73
C SER A 177 0.83 5.95 9.29
N LEU A 178 -0.35 6.02 8.69
CA LEU A 178 -1.41 6.94 9.06
C LEU A 178 -2.51 6.17 9.79
N HIS A 179 -2.94 6.69 10.94
CA HIS A 179 -3.66 5.90 11.94
C HIS A 179 -5.18 6.11 11.94
N SER A 180 -5.71 7.15 11.29
CA SER A 180 -7.17 7.26 11.06
C SER A 180 -7.55 8.33 10.01
N VAL A 181 -8.74 8.17 9.41
CA VAL A 181 -9.42 9.24 8.64
C VAL A 181 -9.93 10.35 9.57
N ALA A 182 -10.31 10.01 10.80
CA ALA A 182 -10.90 10.94 11.77
C ALA A 182 -9.88 11.99 12.28
N ASP A 183 -8.64 11.58 12.56
CA ASP A 183 -7.57 12.49 13.00
C ASP A 183 -7.18 13.51 11.93
N GLN A 184 -7.44 13.20 10.66
CA GLN A 184 -7.17 14.09 9.53
C GLN A 184 -8.19 15.24 9.42
N THR A 185 -9.34 15.13 10.09
CA THR A 185 -10.40 16.18 10.06
C THR A 185 -10.18 17.24 11.15
N ARG A 186 -9.35 16.94 12.16
CA ARG A 186 -9.04 17.85 13.28
C ARG A 186 -7.96 18.89 12.98
N THR A 187 -7.24 18.78 11.87
CA THR A 187 -6.19 19.74 11.47
C THR A 187 -6.69 20.84 10.53
N LEU A 188 -8.01 20.95 10.32
CA LEU A 188 -8.64 21.95 9.43
C LEU A 188 -9.68 22.84 10.15
N PHE A 189 -9.64 22.91 11.48
CA PHE A 189 -10.38 23.89 12.27
C PHE A 189 -9.44 24.58 13.27
#